data_AF-A0A4Q6A9I8-F1
#
_entry.id   AF-A0A4Q6A9I8-F1
#
_cell.length_a   1.000
_cell.length_b   1.000
_cell.length_c   1.000
_cell.angle_alpha   90.00
_cell.angle_beta   90.00
_cell.angle_gamma   90.00
#
_symmetry.space_group_name_H-M   'P 1'
#
loop_
_entity.id
_entity.type
_entity.pdbx_description
1 polymer ?
#
loop_
_entity_poly.entity_id
_entity_poly.type
_entity_poly.pdbx_seq_one_letter_code
_entity_poly.pdbx_strand_id
1 'polypeptide(L)'
;YSCMMPVSSAEKKHITTLEGLASAEGKLHLVQQSFLDEQAAQCGYCLNGMVITAVGLLNTSVQLDDNGIKKGMQRVLCRCGSQARVMRAIKRAVADRKK
;
A
#
# COMPACT_ATOMS: atom_id res chain seq x y z
N TYR A 1 6.02 -3.63 10.73
CA TYR A 1 6.53 -2.24 10.69
C TYR A 1 8.01 -2.27 11.00
N SER A 2 8.85 -1.77 10.10
CA SER A 2 10.31 -1.93 10.16
C SER A 2 10.95 -1.23 11.37
N CYS A 3 10.42 -0.08 11.81
CA CYS A 3 10.97 0.69 12.92
C CYS A 3 10.94 -0.01 14.29
N MET A 4 10.21 -1.11 14.44
CA MET A 4 10.12 -1.89 15.68
C MET A 4 10.66 -3.32 15.50
N MET A 5 11.35 -3.61 14.40
CA MET A 5 11.91 -4.92 14.12
C MET A 5 13.44 -4.84 14.17
N PRO A 6 14.11 -5.66 15.00
CA PRO A 6 15.57 -5.76 14.97
C PRO A 6 16.07 -6.15 13.58
N VAL A 7 17.18 -5.56 13.13
CA VAL A 7 17.77 -5.86 11.83
C VAL A 7 18.16 -7.34 11.70
N SER A 8 18.57 -7.98 12.80
CA SER A 8 18.87 -9.42 12.86
C SER A 8 17.66 -10.28 12.49
N SER A 9 16.43 -9.82 12.77
CA SER A 9 15.21 -10.53 12.39
C SER A 9 14.85 -10.40 10.90
N ALA A 10 15.57 -9.57 10.15
CA ALA A 10 15.43 -9.38 8.72
C ALA A 10 16.41 -10.22 7.90
N GLU A 11 17.37 -10.88 8.54
CA GLU A 11 18.40 -11.68 7.87
C GLU A 11 17.76 -12.75 6.97
N LYS A 12 18.33 -12.92 5.75
CA LYS A 12 17.88 -13.89 4.72
C LYS A 12 16.44 -13.73 4.25
N LYS A 13 15.73 -12.66 4.64
CA LYS A 13 14.39 -12.36 4.12
C LYS A 13 14.48 -11.58 2.83
N HIS A 14 13.59 -11.88 1.90
CA HIS A 14 13.35 -11.02 0.74
C HIS A 14 12.52 -9.80 1.19
N ILE A 15 13.04 -8.59 0.98
CA ILE A 15 12.39 -7.34 1.39
C ILE A 15 12.08 -6.52 0.14
N THR A 16 10.80 -6.20 -0.04
CA THR A 16 10.34 -5.27 -1.07
C THR A 16 10.00 -3.92 -0.43
N THR A 17 10.62 -2.85 -0.92
CA THR A 17 10.29 -1.46 -0.55
C THR A 17 9.48 -0.80 -1.68
N LEU A 18 9.14 0.49 -1.53
CA LEU A 18 8.36 1.22 -2.54
C LEU A 18 9.04 1.20 -3.91
N GLU A 19 10.36 1.38 -3.90
CA GLU A 19 11.25 1.43 -5.08
C GLU A 19 11.25 0.11 -5.84
N GLY A 20 11.03 -1.02 -5.14
CA GLY A 20 10.99 -2.35 -5.74
C GLY A 20 9.64 -2.78 -6.30
N LEU A 21 8.63 -1.89 -6.32
CA LEU A 21 7.29 -2.22 -6.84
C LEU A 21 7.15 -2.00 -8.35
N ALA A 22 7.76 -0.94 -8.88
CA ALA A 22 7.70 -0.68 -10.32
C ALA A 22 8.53 -1.72 -11.08
N SER A 23 8.12 -2.06 -12.30
CA SER A 23 8.91 -2.92 -13.16
C SER A 23 10.21 -2.23 -13.61
N ALA A 24 11.16 -3.00 -14.12
CA ALA A 24 12.43 -2.47 -14.64
C ALA A 24 12.21 -1.45 -15.78
N GLU A 25 11.12 -1.60 -16.53
CA GLU A 25 10.69 -0.71 -17.63
C GLU A 25 9.94 0.54 -17.13
N GLY A 26 9.83 0.72 -15.80
CA GLY A 26 9.16 1.87 -15.17
C GLY A 26 7.64 1.75 -15.11
N LYS A 27 7.07 0.57 -15.43
CA LYS A 27 5.62 0.35 -15.27
C LYS A 27 5.28 0.31 -13.80
N LEU A 28 4.35 1.18 -13.38
CA LEU A 28 3.88 1.22 -12.00
C LEU A 28 3.18 -0.08 -11.62
N HIS A 29 3.40 -0.51 -10.37
CA HIS A 29 2.61 -1.57 -9.76
C HIS A 29 1.13 -1.16 -9.72
N LEU A 30 0.22 -2.13 -9.81
CA LEU A 30 -1.23 -1.88 -9.81
C LEU A 30 -1.67 -0.93 -8.68
N VAL A 31 -1.17 -1.17 -7.46
CA VAL A 31 -1.45 -0.30 -6.31
C VAL A 31 -0.88 1.11 -6.49
N GLN A 32 0.34 1.26 -7.02
CA GLN A 32 0.91 2.58 -7.30
C GLN A 32 0.06 3.34 -8.32
N GLN A 33 -0.36 2.66 -9.40
CA GLN A 33 -1.23 3.24 -10.42
C GLN A 33 -2.57 3.68 -9.83
N SER A 34 -3.22 2.84 -9.01
CA SER A 34 -4.49 3.22 -8.39
C SER A 34 -4.37 4.40 -7.43
N PHE A 35 -3.23 4.55 -6.75
CA PHE A 35 -2.96 5.72 -5.90
C PHE A 35 -2.76 6.99 -6.73
N LEU A 36 -2.13 6.88 -7.91
CA LEU A 36 -1.99 7.97 -8.87
C LEU A 36 -3.38 8.40 -9.38
N ASP A 37 -4.15 7.45 -9.90
CA ASP A 37 -5.46 7.70 -10.52
C ASP A 37 -6.46 8.34 -9.55
N GLU A 38 -6.44 7.93 -8.28
CA GLU A 38 -7.35 8.46 -7.25
C GLU A 38 -6.78 9.69 -6.53
N GLN A 39 -5.62 10.20 -6.96
CA GLN A 39 -4.93 11.34 -6.36
C GLN A 39 -4.74 11.15 -4.84
N ALA A 40 -4.31 9.95 -4.45
CA ALA A 40 -4.22 9.50 -3.07
C ALA A 40 -2.93 9.96 -2.34
N ALA A 41 -2.23 10.96 -2.89
CA ALA A 41 -1.05 11.58 -2.31
C ALA A 41 -1.28 13.09 -2.10
N GLN A 42 -0.59 13.64 -1.08
CA GLN A 42 -0.46 15.09 -0.85
C GLN A 42 0.99 15.41 -0.49
N CYS A 43 1.35 15.52 0.80
CA CYS A 43 2.74 15.78 1.22
C CYS A 43 3.72 14.63 0.96
N GLY A 44 3.22 13.43 0.61
CA GLY A 44 4.03 12.25 0.30
C GLY A 44 4.59 11.49 1.51
N TYR A 45 4.67 12.08 2.70
CA TYR A 45 5.37 11.47 3.85
C TYR A 45 4.85 10.07 4.23
N CYS A 46 3.53 9.88 4.29
CA CYS A 46 2.93 8.58 4.62
C CYS A 46 2.82 7.63 3.41
N LEU A 47 3.10 8.11 2.19
CA LEU A 47 2.73 7.42 0.96
C LEU A 47 3.42 6.06 0.84
N ASN A 48 4.71 5.99 1.18
CA ASN A 48 5.48 4.75 1.13
C ASN A 48 4.83 3.66 2.00
N GLY A 49 4.46 4.02 3.24
CA GLY A 49 3.76 3.12 4.15
C GLY A 49 2.37 2.74 3.66
N MET A 50 1.63 3.68 3.07
CA MET A 50 0.28 3.43 2.55
C MET A 50 0.30 2.46 1.38
N VAL A 51 1.19 2.67 0.41
CA VAL A 51 1.31 1.82 -0.77
C VAL A 51 1.79 0.41 -0.38
N ILE A 52 2.86 0.29 0.41
CA ILE A 52 3.39 -1.03 0.81
C ILE A 52 2.41 -1.80 1.68
N THR A 53 1.69 -1.13 2.59
CA THR A 53 0.65 -1.79 3.40
C THR A 53 -0.53 -2.23 2.55
N ALA A 54 -0.94 -1.44 1.55
CA ALA A 54 -1.98 -1.83 0.61
C ALA A 54 -1.55 -3.02 -0.26
N VAL A 55 -0.32 -3.06 -0.77
CA VAL A 55 0.22 -4.23 -1.49
C VAL A 55 0.20 -5.47 -0.58
N GLY A 56 0.69 -5.32 0.66
CA GLY A 56 0.66 -6.40 1.65
C GLY A 56 -0.76 -6.90 1.92
N LEU A 57 -1.71 -5.97 2.10
CA LEU A 57 -3.13 -6.28 2.33
C LEU A 57 -3.73 -7.10 1.18
N LEU A 58 -3.48 -6.70 -0.07
CA LEU A 58 -3.96 -7.42 -1.25
C LEU A 58 -3.38 -8.84 -1.34
N ASN A 59 -2.19 -9.10 -0.76
CA ASN A 59 -1.58 -10.43 -0.75
C ASN A 59 -2.06 -11.34 0.40
N THR A 60 -3.00 -10.88 1.23
CA THR A 60 -3.58 -11.69 2.32
C THR A 60 -4.95 -12.27 1.96
N SER A 61 -5.40 -13.27 2.71
CA SER A 61 -6.73 -13.89 2.59
C SER A 61 -7.85 -13.12 3.32
N VAL A 62 -7.60 -11.87 3.71
CA VAL A 62 -8.62 -11.08 4.42
C VAL A 62 -9.74 -10.65 3.48
N GLN A 63 -10.93 -10.42 4.04
CA GLN A 63 -12.01 -9.79 3.29
C GLN A 63 -11.58 -8.38 2.87
N LEU A 64 -11.62 -8.10 1.57
CA LEU A 64 -11.25 -6.81 0.99
C LEU A 64 -12.47 -5.89 0.83
N ASP A 65 -13.36 -5.92 1.82
CA ASP A 65 -14.46 -4.97 1.97
C ASP A 65 -14.01 -3.72 2.73
N ASP A 66 -14.92 -2.76 2.91
CA ASP A 66 -14.60 -1.48 3.56
C ASP A 66 -14.03 -1.65 4.97
N ASN A 67 -14.56 -2.61 5.74
CA ASN A 67 -14.14 -2.83 7.11
C ASN A 67 -12.78 -3.53 7.16
N GLY A 68 -12.55 -4.53 6.31
CA GLY A 68 -11.28 -5.21 6.18
C GLY A 68 -10.17 -4.27 5.73
N ILE A 69 -10.44 -3.41 4.73
CA ILE A 69 -9.47 -2.40 4.28
C ILE A 69 -9.16 -1.40 5.42
N LYS A 70 -10.19 -0.84 6.08
CA LYS A 70 -9.98 0.08 7.21
C LYS A 70 -9.12 -0.55 8.31
N LYS A 71 -9.42 -1.80 8.68
CA LYS A 71 -8.68 -2.54 9.72
C LYS A 71 -7.24 -2.81 9.29
N GLY A 72 -7.01 -3.19 8.04
CA GLY A 72 -5.67 -3.44 7.50
C GLY A 72 -4.80 -2.18 7.46
N MET A 73 -5.42 -1.02 7.19
CA MET A 73 -4.72 0.26 7.04
C MET A 73 -4.58 1.07 8.33
N GLN A 74 -5.22 0.65 9.44
CA GLN A 74 -5.36 1.44 10.68
C GLN A 74 -4.05 1.93 11.30
N ARG A 75 -2.93 1.24 11.02
CA ARG A 75 -1.61 1.55 11.59
C ARG A 75 -0.75 2.45 10.69
N VAL A 76 -1.24 2.82 9.50
CA VAL A 76 -0.59 3.81 8.62
C VAL A 76 -1.34 5.12 8.70
N LEU A 77 -0.72 6.12 9.33
CA LEU A 77 -1.36 7.40 9.62
C LEU A 77 -1.10 8.42 8.52
N CYS A 78 -2.13 9.17 8.13
CA CYS A 78 -2.01 10.29 7.20
C CYS A 78 -2.47 11.58 7.90
N ARG A 79 -1.59 12.59 7.92
CA ARG A 79 -1.92 13.90 8.51
C ARG A 79 -2.60 14.86 7.51
N CYS A 80 -2.45 14.61 6.21
CA CYS A 80 -2.99 15.44 5.14
C CYS A 80 -4.49 15.25 4.89
N GLY A 81 -5.13 14.25 5.49
CA GLY A 81 -6.57 14.00 5.26
C GLY A 81 -6.87 13.25 3.96
N SER A 82 -5.90 12.57 3.32
CA SER A 82 -6.12 11.86 2.06
C SER A 82 -6.76 10.47 2.19
N GLN A 83 -7.15 10.03 3.39
CA GLN A 83 -7.58 8.67 3.68
C GLN A 83 -8.76 8.21 2.80
N ALA A 84 -9.74 9.08 2.54
CA ALA A 84 -10.86 8.74 1.67
C ALA A 84 -10.40 8.42 0.24
N ARG A 85 -9.37 9.10 -0.26
CA ARG A 85 -8.77 8.84 -1.58
C ARG A 85 -7.96 7.55 -1.59
N VAL A 86 -7.21 7.28 -0.51
CA VAL A 86 -6.51 5.99 -0.30
C VAL A 86 -7.50 4.83 -0.29
N MET A 87 -8.64 4.96 0.38
CA MET A 87 -9.69 3.93 0.38
C MET A 87 -10.20 3.65 -1.04
N ARG A 88 -10.45 4.69 -1.84
CA ARG A 88 -10.84 4.51 -3.26
C ARG A 88 -9.74 3.85 -4.08
N ALA A 89 -8.47 4.24 -3.89
CA ALA A 89 -7.33 3.66 -4.58
C ALA A 89 -7.21 2.15 -4.31
N ILE A 90 -7.37 1.73 -3.06
CA ILE A 90 -7.33 0.31 -2.69
C ILE A 90 -8.50 -0.43 -3.32
N LYS A 91 -9.73 0.10 -3.26
CA LYS A 91 -10.90 -0.51 -3.90
C LYS A 91 -10.74 -0.66 -5.41
N ARG A 92 -10.17 0.36 -6.09
CA ARG A 92 -9.82 0.30 -7.51
C ARG A 92 -8.83 -0.84 -7.77
N ALA A 93 -7.73 -0.90 -7.02
CA ALA A 93 -6.75 -1.97 -7.15
C ALA A 93 -7.36 -3.37 -6.92
N VAL A 94 -8.33 -3.52 -5.99
CA VAL A 94 -9.05 -4.77 -5.77
C VAL A 94 -9.93 -5.15 -6.97
N ALA A 95 -10.62 -4.16 -7.56
CA ALA A 95 -11.45 -4.39 -8.75
C ALA A 95 -10.60 -4.77 -9.97
N ASP A 96 -9.48 -4.07 -10.19
CA ASP A 96 -8.61 -4.30 -11.33
C ASP A 96 -7.77 -5.57 -11.21
N ARG A 97 -7.51 -6.07 -9.99
CA ARG A 97 -6.89 -7.39 -9.77
C ARG A 97 -7.75 -8.55 -10.28
N LYS A 98 -9.08 -8.38 -10.35
CA LYS A 98 -10.01 -9.43 -10.80
C LYS A 98 -10.14 -9.50 -12.33
N LYS A 99 -9.59 -8.51 -13.04
CA LYS A 99 -9.55 -8.47 -14.51
C LYS A 99 -8.32 -9.23 -15.00
#